data_AF-A0A951JCF1-F1
#
_entry.id   AF-A0A951JCF1-F1
#
_cell.length_a   1.000
_cell.length_b   1.000
_cell.length_c   1.000
_cell.angle_alpha   90.00
_cell.angle_beta   90.00
_cell.angle_gamma   90.00
#
_symmetry.space_group_name_H-M   'P 1'
#
loop_
_entity.id
_entity.type
_entity.pdbx_description
1 polymer ?
#
loop_
_entity_poly.entity_id
_entity_poly.type
_entity_poly.pdbx_seq_one_letter_code
_entity_poly.pdbx_strand_id
1 'polypeptide(L)'
;PDISELTAVAARIAADIATLSARIQIAFTPETALEIRNTIENVGEVSDQLSGFIDAQTRTYGQVGRNVLASTENIRLATASAQATMNEVRASLQGGDVQQILANARTATENLNALTAELRGAASGVPGLVARADSTMGAFGRTAETLNTTIAGVQPGLAQIGPTIAQAREAMTSFNTLLTQLSSQEGTIGRLMTDPALYEEFQRLITTMQRLMADMQANPGKYIGELQVF
;
A
#
# COMPACT_ATOMS: atom_id res chain seq x y z
N PRO A 1 49.28 19.60 7.70
CA PRO A 1 48.78 18.72 8.79
C PRO A 1 49.89 17.80 9.25
N ASP A 2 49.92 17.45 10.53
CA ASP A 2 50.85 16.45 11.06
C ASP A 2 50.24 15.04 10.89
N ILE A 3 51.06 13.98 10.83
CA ILE A 3 50.57 12.59 10.70
C ILE A 3 49.62 12.25 11.85
N SER A 4 49.87 12.84 13.02
CA SER A 4 49.02 12.80 14.21
C SER A 4 47.58 13.30 13.95
N GLU A 5 47.40 14.43 13.25
CA GLU A 5 46.08 14.96 12.91
C GLU A 5 45.32 14.04 11.96
N LEU A 6 46.01 13.46 10.96
CA LEU A 6 45.38 12.50 10.04
C LEU A 6 44.97 11.21 10.74
N THR A 7 45.79 10.70 11.66
CA THR A 7 45.41 9.53 12.46
C THR A 7 44.22 9.81 13.38
N ALA A 8 44.11 11.01 13.94
CA ALA A 8 42.97 11.40 14.77
C ALA A 8 41.68 11.52 13.95
N VAL A 9 41.76 12.12 12.76
CA VAL A 9 40.63 12.22 11.83
C VAL A 9 40.16 10.83 11.38
N ALA A 10 41.11 9.96 11.04
CA ALA A 10 40.84 8.59 10.62
C ALA A 10 40.21 7.74 11.74
N ALA A 11 40.67 7.89 12.99
CA ALA A 11 40.07 7.25 14.16
C ALA A 11 38.62 7.71 14.39
N ARG A 12 38.33 9.00 14.16
CA ARG A 12 36.97 9.53 14.24
C ARG A 12 36.05 8.94 13.17
N ILE A 13 36.53 8.85 11.92
CA ILE A 13 35.82 8.18 10.82
C ILE A 13 35.49 6.74 11.20
N ALA A 14 36.43 6.04 11.83
CA ALA A 14 36.22 4.67 12.28
C ALA A 14 35.11 4.54 13.33
N ALA A 15 35.09 5.44 14.31
CA ALA A 15 34.05 5.50 15.32
C ALA A 15 32.67 5.83 14.72
N ASP A 16 32.62 6.73 13.74
CA ASP A 16 31.39 7.11 13.05
C ASP A 16 30.83 5.94 12.23
N ILE A 17 31.68 5.17 11.54
CA ILE A 17 31.27 3.95 10.79
C ILE A 17 30.81 2.85 11.74
N ALA A 18 31.49 2.64 12.87
CA ALA A 18 31.06 1.68 13.87
C ALA A 18 29.67 2.02 14.44
N THR A 19 29.44 3.31 14.71
CA THR A 19 28.14 3.82 15.18
C THR A 19 27.06 3.64 14.12
N LEU A 20 27.35 3.98 12.87
CA LEU A 20 26.43 3.82 11.74
C LEU A 20 26.10 2.34 11.52
N SER A 21 27.10 1.46 11.53
CA SER A 21 26.93 0.00 11.43
C SER A 21 26.02 -0.54 12.53
N ALA A 22 26.22 -0.10 13.77
CA ALA A 22 25.37 -0.51 14.90
C ALA A 22 23.92 -0.04 14.71
N ARG A 23 23.70 1.21 14.27
CA ARG A 23 22.36 1.73 13.99
C ARG A 23 21.65 0.96 12.88
N ILE A 24 22.35 0.64 11.80
CA ILE A 24 21.79 -0.14 10.70
C ILE A 24 21.45 -1.56 11.17
N GLN A 25 22.27 -2.20 12.00
CA GLN A 25 21.96 -3.52 12.55
C GLN A 25 20.76 -3.53 13.49
N ILE A 26 20.52 -2.44 14.23
CA ILE A 26 19.33 -2.31 15.08
C ILE A 26 18.08 -2.08 14.21
N ALA A 27 18.19 -1.33 13.12
CA ALA A 27 17.07 -0.99 12.25
C ALA A 27 16.68 -2.12 11.27
N PHE A 28 17.62 -3.00 10.93
CA PHE A 28 17.45 -4.04 9.92
C PHE A 28 17.83 -5.41 10.49
N THR A 29 16.98 -5.91 11.38
CA THR A 29 17.15 -7.22 11.98
C THR A 29 16.44 -8.30 11.14
N PRO A 30 16.78 -9.60 11.32
CA PRO A 30 16.00 -10.70 10.77
C PRO A 30 14.52 -10.62 11.15
N GLU A 31 14.21 -10.15 12.36
CA GLU A 31 12.84 -9.92 12.84
C GLU A 31 12.15 -8.83 12.03
N THR A 32 12.81 -7.71 11.72
CA THR A 32 12.24 -6.67 10.84
C THR A 32 11.94 -7.22 9.44
N ALA A 33 12.83 -8.06 8.89
CA ALA A 33 12.60 -8.69 7.59
C ALA A 33 11.41 -9.67 7.61
N LEU A 34 11.22 -10.40 8.71
CA LEU A 34 10.07 -11.28 8.94
C LEU A 34 8.78 -10.49 9.14
N GLU A 35 8.79 -9.42 9.93
CA GLU A 35 7.63 -8.54 10.11
C GLU A 35 7.19 -7.90 8.79
N ILE A 36 8.15 -7.46 7.98
CA ILE A 36 7.87 -6.98 6.63
C ILE A 36 7.19 -8.08 5.84
N ARG A 37 7.76 -9.31 5.77
CA ARG A 37 7.18 -10.46 5.06
C ARG A 37 5.76 -10.78 5.49
N ASN A 38 5.53 -10.91 6.79
CA ASN A 38 4.22 -11.19 7.36
C ASN A 38 3.23 -10.08 7.01
N THR A 39 3.68 -8.83 6.99
CA THR A 39 2.86 -7.69 6.55
C THR A 39 2.47 -7.83 5.07
N ILE A 40 3.37 -8.31 4.21
CA ILE A 40 3.06 -8.59 2.79
C ILE A 40 1.97 -9.64 2.68
N GLU A 41 2.15 -10.77 3.35
CA GLU A 41 1.23 -11.91 3.30
C GLU A 41 -0.15 -11.48 3.82
N ASN A 42 -0.19 -10.77 4.95
CA ASN A 42 -1.43 -10.22 5.50
C ASN A 42 -2.12 -9.23 4.55
N VAL A 43 -1.38 -8.34 3.90
CA VAL A 43 -1.95 -7.38 2.92
C VAL A 43 -2.49 -8.12 1.71
N GLY A 44 -1.80 -9.17 1.24
CA GLY A 44 -2.29 -10.06 0.17
C GLY A 44 -3.60 -10.74 0.54
N GLU A 45 -3.66 -11.38 1.71
CA GLU A 45 -4.86 -12.04 2.21
C GLU A 45 -6.05 -11.09 2.37
N VAL A 46 -5.82 -9.92 2.98
CA VAL A 46 -6.87 -8.88 3.12
C VAL A 46 -7.36 -8.42 1.76
N SER A 47 -6.48 -8.34 0.77
CA SER A 47 -6.84 -7.91 -0.58
C SER A 47 -7.73 -8.94 -1.28
N ASP A 48 -7.38 -10.22 -1.17
CA ASP A 48 -8.18 -11.32 -1.71
C ASP A 48 -9.55 -11.41 -1.02
N GLN A 49 -9.59 -11.28 0.30
CA GLN A 49 -10.83 -11.27 1.07
C GLN A 49 -11.75 -10.11 0.66
N LEU A 50 -11.19 -8.91 0.49
CA LEU A 50 -11.96 -7.74 0.10
C LEU A 50 -12.49 -7.87 -1.34
N SER A 51 -11.70 -8.42 -2.26
CA SER A 51 -12.15 -8.71 -3.62
C SER A 51 -13.34 -9.67 -3.60
N GLY A 52 -13.25 -10.76 -2.84
CA GLY A 52 -14.34 -11.74 -2.71
C GLY A 52 -15.61 -11.15 -2.08
N PHE A 53 -15.45 -10.29 -1.06
CA PHE A 53 -16.57 -9.59 -0.42
C PHE A 53 -17.30 -8.67 -1.41
N ILE A 54 -16.57 -7.85 -2.16
CA ILE A 54 -17.17 -6.91 -3.12
C ILE A 54 -17.85 -7.67 -4.26
N ASP A 55 -17.24 -8.73 -4.79
CA ASP A 55 -17.86 -9.57 -5.84
C ASP A 55 -19.21 -10.17 -5.38
N ALA A 56 -19.28 -10.61 -4.12
CA ALA A 56 -20.52 -11.11 -3.53
C ALA A 56 -21.55 -9.98 -3.38
N GLN A 57 -21.11 -8.79 -2.99
CA GLN A 57 -21.97 -7.62 -2.82
C GLN A 57 -22.53 -7.13 -4.17
N THR A 58 -21.72 -7.05 -5.23
CA THR A 58 -22.15 -6.69 -6.59
C THR A 58 -23.19 -7.67 -7.14
N ARG A 59 -22.99 -8.98 -6.93
CA ARG A 59 -23.98 -10.01 -7.29
C ARG A 59 -25.30 -9.82 -6.55
N THR A 60 -25.24 -9.51 -5.27
CA THR A 60 -26.42 -9.27 -4.42
C THR A 60 -27.21 -8.05 -4.91
N TYR A 61 -26.53 -6.92 -5.14
CA TYR A 61 -27.19 -5.72 -5.68
C TYR A 61 -27.81 -5.95 -7.06
N GLY A 62 -27.13 -6.71 -7.93
CA GLY A 62 -27.69 -7.11 -9.23
C GLY A 62 -28.97 -7.95 -9.11
N GLN A 63 -29.03 -8.87 -8.14
CA GLN A 63 -30.25 -9.64 -7.84
C GLN A 63 -31.38 -8.76 -7.31
N VAL A 64 -31.09 -7.86 -6.36
CA VAL A 64 -32.07 -6.90 -5.83
C VAL A 64 -32.66 -6.06 -6.96
N GLY A 65 -31.81 -5.51 -7.84
CA GLY A 65 -32.27 -4.72 -8.99
C GLY A 65 -33.23 -5.50 -9.90
N ARG A 66 -32.90 -6.76 -10.23
CA ARG A 66 -33.78 -7.62 -11.04
C ARG A 66 -35.11 -7.94 -10.35
N ASN A 67 -35.07 -8.25 -9.05
CA ASN A 67 -36.28 -8.55 -8.27
C ASN A 67 -37.21 -7.34 -8.20
N VAL A 68 -36.68 -6.13 -8.01
CA VAL A 68 -37.48 -4.91 -7.99
C VAL A 68 -38.14 -4.65 -9.34
N LEU A 69 -37.42 -4.85 -10.45
CA LEU A 69 -38.00 -4.71 -11.80
C LEU A 69 -39.14 -5.72 -12.04
N ALA A 70 -38.93 -6.98 -11.66
CA ALA A 70 -39.96 -8.02 -11.78
C ALA A 70 -41.21 -7.71 -10.92
N SER A 71 -41.01 -7.27 -9.66
CA SER A 71 -42.10 -6.85 -8.77
C SER A 71 -42.87 -5.65 -9.33
N THR A 72 -42.17 -4.67 -9.89
CA THR A 72 -42.78 -3.48 -10.51
C THR A 72 -43.69 -3.88 -11.68
N GLU A 73 -43.26 -4.86 -12.49
CA GLU A 73 -44.06 -5.37 -13.59
C GLU A 73 -45.30 -6.15 -13.11
N ASN A 74 -45.14 -7.01 -12.10
CA ASN A 74 -46.26 -7.73 -11.49
C ASN A 74 -47.31 -6.78 -10.91
N ILE A 75 -46.87 -5.71 -10.23
CA ILE A 75 -47.77 -4.70 -9.69
C ILE A 75 -48.50 -3.96 -10.82
N ARG A 76 -47.80 -3.59 -11.90
CA ARG A 76 -48.42 -2.95 -13.06
C ARG A 76 -49.51 -3.83 -13.68
N LEU A 77 -49.27 -5.13 -13.80
CA LEU A 77 -50.26 -6.10 -14.29
C LEU A 77 -51.46 -6.23 -13.33
N ALA A 78 -51.21 -6.31 -12.02
CA ALA A 78 -52.27 -6.36 -11.01
C ALA A 78 -53.14 -5.08 -11.03
N THR A 79 -52.52 -3.91 -11.13
CA THR A 79 -53.20 -2.63 -11.29
C THR A 79 -54.06 -2.59 -12.56
N ALA A 80 -53.53 -3.07 -13.70
CA ALA A 80 -54.28 -3.12 -14.95
C ALA A 80 -55.51 -4.05 -14.84
N SER A 81 -55.35 -5.21 -14.19
CA SER A 81 -56.45 -6.15 -13.94
C SER A 81 -57.50 -5.53 -13.02
N ALA A 82 -57.10 -4.88 -11.93
CA ALA A 82 -58.01 -4.19 -11.02
C ALA A 82 -58.81 -3.11 -11.74
N GLN A 83 -58.17 -2.36 -12.64
CA GLN A 83 -58.83 -1.32 -13.44
C GLN A 83 -59.84 -1.91 -14.43
N ALA A 84 -59.52 -3.04 -15.07
CA ALA A 84 -60.44 -3.73 -15.97
C ALA A 84 -61.67 -4.25 -15.21
N THR A 85 -61.47 -4.93 -14.08
CA THR A 85 -62.55 -5.40 -13.21
C THR A 85 -63.43 -4.25 -12.73
N MET A 86 -62.84 -3.12 -12.33
CA MET A 86 -63.62 -1.93 -11.96
C MET A 86 -64.51 -1.42 -13.09
N ASN A 87 -64.02 -1.41 -14.33
CA ASN A 87 -64.78 -0.96 -15.48
C ASN A 87 -65.95 -1.92 -15.80
N GLU A 88 -65.72 -3.22 -15.68
CA GLU A 88 -66.72 -4.26 -15.94
C GLU A 88 -67.83 -4.28 -14.86
N VAL A 89 -67.45 -4.13 -13.59
CA VAL A 89 -68.37 -3.99 -12.45
C VAL A 89 -69.24 -2.72 -12.60
N ARG A 90 -68.62 -1.61 -13.03
CA ARG A 90 -69.35 -0.35 -13.30
C ARG A 90 -70.34 -0.51 -14.46
N ALA A 91 -70.01 -1.29 -15.49
CA ALA A 91 -70.88 -1.54 -16.63
C ALA A 91 -72.06 -2.47 -16.31
N SER A 92 -71.89 -3.39 -15.36
CA SER A 92 -72.88 -4.42 -15.05
C SER A 92 -73.92 -4.04 -13.98
N LEU A 93 -73.73 -2.95 -13.22
CA LEU A 93 -74.56 -2.67 -12.04
C LEU A 93 -75.06 -1.22 -11.98
N GLN A 94 -76.40 -1.05 -11.86
CA GLN A 94 -77.09 0.23 -11.65
C GLN A 94 -77.46 0.48 -10.15
N GLY A 95 -76.87 -0.24 -9.19
CA GLY A 95 -77.26 -0.24 -7.76
C GLY A 95 -76.18 0.22 -6.76
N GLY A 96 -76.59 0.57 -5.53
CA GLY A 96 -75.81 1.34 -4.54
C GLY A 96 -74.60 0.65 -3.87
N ASP A 97 -74.63 -0.65 -3.58
CA ASP A 97 -73.56 -1.35 -2.83
C ASP A 97 -72.22 -1.45 -3.58
N VAL A 98 -72.26 -1.25 -4.89
CA VAL A 98 -71.12 -1.30 -5.81
C VAL A 98 -70.19 -0.10 -5.63
N GLN A 99 -70.73 1.01 -5.11
CA GLN A 99 -69.99 2.24 -4.93
C GLN A 99 -68.84 2.09 -3.93
N GLN A 100 -69.05 1.35 -2.83
CA GLN A 100 -68.03 1.11 -1.81
C GLN A 100 -66.93 0.17 -2.32
N ILE A 101 -67.29 -0.86 -3.08
CA ILE A 101 -66.32 -1.78 -3.71
C ILE A 101 -65.46 -1.02 -4.73
N LEU A 102 -66.07 -0.17 -5.56
CA LEU A 102 -65.36 0.68 -6.53
C LEU A 102 -64.48 1.73 -5.84
N ALA A 103 -64.88 2.25 -4.68
CA ALA A 103 -64.06 3.17 -3.89
C ALA A 103 -62.81 2.44 -3.35
N ASN A 104 -62.99 1.28 -2.70
CA ASN A 104 -61.88 0.48 -2.19
C ASN A 104 -60.91 0.05 -3.30
N ALA A 105 -61.43 -0.30 -4.48
CA ALA A 105 -60.61 -0.68 -5.63
C ALA A 105 -59.79 0.50 -6.20
N ARG A 106 -60.35 1.73 -6.19
CA ARG A 106 -59.56 2.93 -6.52
C ARG A 106 -58.44 3.15 -5.51
N THR A 107 -58.74 3.12 -4.22
CA THR A 107 -57.72 3.28 -3.17
C THR A 107 -56.62 2.23 -3.29
N ALA A 108 -56.98 0.97 -3.54
CA ALA A 108 -56.00 -0.10 -3.76
C ALA A 108 -55.13 0.18 -4.99
N THR A 109 -55.70 0.66 -6.08
CA THR A 109 -54.97 1.02 -7.31
C THR A 109 -54.03 2.21 -7.08
N GLU A 110 -54.48 3.23 -6.35
CA GLU A 110 -53.65 4.37 -5.95
C GLU A 110 -52.44 3.92 -5.11
N ASN A 111 -52.67 3.04 -4.13
CA ASN A 111 -51.61 2.47 -3.30
C ASN A 111 -50.62 1.63 -4.13
N LEU A 112 -51.10 0.82 -5.08
CA LEU A 112 -50.23 0.03 -5.97
C LEU A 112 -49.40 0.93 -6.89
N ASN A 113 -49.97 2.03 -7.39
CA ASN A 113 -49.24 3.01 -8.19
C ASN A 113 -48.16 3.73 -7.37
N ALA A 114 -48.45 4.10 -6.12
CA ALA A 114 -47.47 4.70 -5.21
C ALA A 114 -46.32 3.72 -4.92
N LEU A 115 -46.63 2.46 -4.58
CA LEU A 115 -45.64 1.41 -4.36
C LEU A 115 -44.76 1.18 -5.61
N THR A 116 -45.36 1.22 -6.80
CA THR A 116 -44.63 1.12 -8.07
C THR A 116 -43.63 2.26 -8.23
N ALA A 117 -43.99 3.49 -7.86
CA ALA A 117 -43.10 4.64 -7.93
C ALA A 117 -41.94 4.52 -6.93
N GLU A 118 -42.21 4.10 -5.69
CA GLU A 118 -41.19 3.86 -4.67
C GLU A 118 -40.19 2.77 -5.10
N LEU A 119 -40.69 1.65 -5.63
CA LEU A 119 -39.87 0.56 -6.14
C LEU A 119 -38.99 1.01 -7.32
N ARG A 120 -39.53 1.80 -8.27
CA ARG A 120 -38.71 2.38 -9.36
C ARG A 120 -37.64 3.33 -8.84
N GLY A 121 -37.98 4.14 -7.83
CA GLY A 121 -37.02 5.00 -7.14
C GLY A 121 -35.88 4.18 -6.53
N ALA A 122 -36.20 3.15 -5.75
CA ALA A 122 -35.22 2.24 -5.17
C ALA A 122 -34.36 1.53 -6.25
N ALA A 123 -34.97 1.06 -7.33
CA ALA A 123 -34.26 0.41 -8.45
C ALA A 123 -33.28 1.35 -9.14
N SER A 124 -33.62 2.63 -9.30
CA SER A 124 -32.77 3.62 -9.97
C SER A 124 -31.48 3.92 -9.21
N GLY A 125 -31.45 3.68 -7.89
CA GLY A 125 -30.26 3.86 -7.06
C GLY A 125 -29.28 2.69 -7.12
N VAL A 126 -29.74 1.49 -7.47
CA VAL A 126 -28.92 0.27 -7.49
C VAL A 126 -27.71 0.38 -8.43
N PRO A 127 -27.84 0.84 -9.70
CA PRO A 127 -26.68 1.02 -10.57
C PRO A 127 -25.62 1.96 -9.98
N GLY A 128 -26.04 3.01 -9.27
CA GLY A 128 -25.12 3.94 -8.62
C GLY A 128 -24.35 3.31 -7.45
N LEU A 129 -25.00 2.44 -6.68
CA LEU A 129 -24.33 1.67 -5.62
C LEU A 129 -23.32 0.68 -6.20
N VAL A 130 -23.66 -0.01 -7.29
CA VAL A 130 -22.75 -0.92 -8.01
C VAL A 130 -21.55 -0.14 -8.56
N ALA A 131 -21.77 0.97 -9.26
CA ALA A 131 -20.67 1.77 -9.80
C ALA A 131 -19.72 2.32 -8.72
N ARG A 132 -20.26 2.71 -7.54
CA ARG A 132 -19.43 3.12 -6.39
C ARG A 132 -18.64 1.95 -5.80
N ALA A 133 -19.24 0.75 -5.73
CA ALA A 133 -18.55 -0.45 -5.30
C ALA A 133 -17.40 -0.81 -6.27
N ASP A 134 -17.66 -0.80 -7.58
CA ASP A 134 -16.66 -1.05 -8.62
C ASP A 134 -15.51 -0.02 -8.56
N SER A 135 -15.84 1.26 -8.36
CA SER A 135 -14.83 2.32 -8.24
C SER A 135 -13.96 2.14 -7.00
N THR A 136 -14.58 1.77 -5.86
CA THR A 136 -13.87 1.49 -4.61
C THR A 136 -12.96 0.28 -4.77
N MET A 137 -13.40 -0.75 -5.48
CA MET A 137 -12.61 -1.93 -5.83
C MET A 137 -11.42 -1.58 -6.70
N GLY A 138 -11.63 -0.79 -7.76
CA GLY A 138 -10.53 -0.34 -8.63
C GLY A 138 -9.51 0.54 -7.90
N ALA A 139 -9.95 1.34 -6.92
CA ALA A 139 -9.04 2.10 -6.05
C ALA A 139 -8.24 1.17 -5.12
N PHE A 140 -8.92 0.22 -4.48
CA PHE A 140 -8.28 -0.71 -3.57
C PHE A 140 -7.30 -1.65 -4.28
N GLY A 141 -7.66 -2.20 -5.44
CA GLY A 141 -6.78 -3.06 -6.24
C GLY A 141 -5.48 -2.34 -6.64
N ARG A 142 -5.55 -1.06 -7.01
CA ARG A 142 -4.37 -0.23 -7.26
C ARG A 142 -3.53 -0.01 -6.01
N THR A 143 -4.15 0.20 -4.85
CA THR A 143 -3.43 0.31 -3.56
C THR A 143 -2.70 -0.99 -3.23
N ALA A 144 -3.36 -2.15 -3.38
CA ALA A 144 -2.76 -3.46 -3.17
C ALA A 144 -1.57 -3.70 -4.12
N GLU A 145 -1.70 -3.36 -5.40
CA GLU A 145 -0.62 -3.45 -6.39
C GLU A 145 0.55 -2.50 -6.04
N THR A 146 0.26 -1.27 -5.61
CA THR A 146 1.27 -0.30 -5.18
C THR A 146 2.02 -0.79 -3.93
N LEU A 147 1.30 -1.41 -2.98
CA LEU A 147 1.93 -2.02 -1.80
C LEU A 147 2.82 -3.18 -2.22
N ASN A 148 2.33 -4.10 -3.06
CA ASN A 148 3.09 -5.26 -3.53
C ASN A 148 4.38 -4.83 -4.26
N THR A 149 4.30 -3.81 -5.13
CA THR A 149 5.47 -3.27 -5.84
C THR A 149 6.45 -2.55 -4.92
N THR A 150 5.96 -1.72 -3.99
CA THR A 150 6.82 -1.05 -2.99
C THR A 150 7.59 -2.07 -2.15
N ILE A 151 6.88 -3.10 -1.69
CA ILE A 151 7.44 -4.17 -0.88
C ILE A 151 8.47 -4.99 -1.67
N ALA A 152 8.15 -5.39 -2.90
CA ALA A 152 9.07 -6.11 -3.77
C ALA A 152 10.33 -5.29 -4.07
N GLY A 153 10.21 -3.96 -4.15
CA GLY A 153 11.33 -3.05 -4.31
C GLY A 153 12.25 -2.96 -3.08
N VAL A 154 11.72 -3.16 -1.87
CA VAL A 154 12.49 -3.06 -0.62
C VAL A 154 13.20 -4.37 -0.25
N GLN A 155 12.64 -5.53 -0.61
CA GLN A 155 13.21 -6.85 -0.27
C GLN A 155 14.70 -7.02 -0.62
N PRO A 156 15.18 -6.67 -1.83
CA PRO A 156 16.58 -6.88 -2.19
C PRO A 156 17.55 -6.03 -1.36
N GLY A 157 17.18 -4.78 -1.05
CA GLY A 157 18.00 -3.90 -0.21
C GLY A 157 18.15 -4.46 1.21
N LEU A 158 17.08 -5.04 1.77
CA LEU A 158 17.13 -5.73 3.06
C LEU A 158 18.06 -6.96 3.04
N ALA A 159 18.05 -7.73 1.96
CA ALA A 159 18.88 -8.93 1.84
C ALA A 159 20.38 -8.59 1.73
N GLN A 160 20.71 -7.46 1.10
CA GLN A 160 22.11 -7.05 0.87
C GLN A 160 22.71 -6.26 2.03
N ILE A 161 21.89 -5.70 2.90
CA ILE A 161 22.37 -4.85 3.99
C ILE A 161 23.28 -5.59 4.97
N GLY A 162 22.98 -6.85 5.27
CA GLY A 162 23.78 -7.69 6.16
C GLY A 162 25.20 -7.91 5.64
N PRO A 163 25.37 -8.45 4.41
CA PRO A 163 26.67 -8.58 3.74
C PRO A 163 27.45 -7.27 3.65
N THR A 164 26.82 -6.15 3.29
CA THR A 164 27.52 -4.86 3.18
C THR A 164 28.02 -4.36 4.53
N ILE A 165 27.24 -4.50 5.60
CA ILE A 165 27.70 -4.15 6.95
C ILE A 165 28.90 -5.01 7.35
N ALA A 166 28.89 -6.30 7.01
CA ALA A 166 30.02 -7.19 7.31
C ALA A 166 31.30 -6.75 6.57
N GLN A 167 31.19 -6.44 5.28
CA GLN A 167 32.31 -5.93 4.47
C GLN A 167 32.84 -4.59 5.00
N ALA A 168 31.94 -3.67 5.39
CA ALA A 168 32.34 -2.39 5.97
C ALA A 168 33.12 -2.57 7.28
N ARG A 169 32.73 -3.53 8.13
CA ARG A 169 33.48 -3.84 9.37
C ARG A 169 34.87 -4.38 9.09
N GLU A 170 35.01 -5.25 8.10
CA GLU A 170 36.30 -5.82 7.69
C GLU A 170 37.24 -4.73 7.13
N ALA A 171 36.72 -3.87 6.25
CA ALA A 171 37.43 -2.72 5.73
C ALA A 171 37.88 -1.79 6.86
N MET A 172 37.01 -1.54 7.85
CA MET A 172 37.34 -0.72 9.01
C MET A 172 38.40 -1.32 9.92
N THR A 173 38.36 -2.64 10.09
CA THR A 173 39.38 -3.35 10.88
C THR A 173 40.73 -3.23 10.20
N SER A 174 40.79 -3.45 8.89
CA SER A 174 41.99 -3.29 8.06
C SER A 174 42.52 -1.86 8.10
N PHE A 175 41.62 -0.87 8.01
CA PHE A 175 41.97 0.54 8.12
C PHE A 175 42.56 0.89 9.49
N ASN A 176 41.97 0.42 10.58
CA ASN A 176 42.48 0.64 11.93
C ASN A 176 43.87 0.00 12.14
N THR A 177 44.11 -1.18 11.56
CA THR A 177 45.43 -1.82 11.55
C THR A 177 46.46 -0.97 10.81
N LEU A 178 46.12 -0.40 9.65
CA LEU A 178 47.00 0.51 8.92
C LEU A 178 47.32 1.79 9.73
N LEU A 179 46.32 2.38 10.38
CA LEU A 179 46.53 3.56 11.25
C LEU A 179 47.45 3.25 12.43
N THR A 180 47.32 2.06 13.03
CA THR A 180 48.19 1.63 14.12
C THR A 180 49.64 1.51 13.64
N GLN A 181 49.85 0.93 12.46
CA GLN A 181 51.19 0.83 11.82
C GLN A 181 51.76 2.19 11.40
N LEU A 182 50.91 3.17 11.07
CA LEU A 182 51.31 4.54 10.78
C LEU A 182 51.75 5.29 12.05
N SER A 183 50.98 5.11 13.14
CA SER A 183 51.23 5.78 14.42
C SER A 183 52.54 5.35 15.08
N SER A 184 53.05 4.15 14.79
CA SER A 184 54.30 3.67 15.37
C SER A 184 55.53 4.39 14.83
N GLN A 185 55.44 5.14 13.71
CA GLN A 185 56.53 5.82 12.98
C GLN A 185 57.75 4.93 12.59
N GLU A 186 57.83 3.73 13.13
CA GLU A 186 58.87 2.74 12.93
C GLU A 186 58.38 1.69 11.92
N GLY A 187 59.02 1.66 10.75
CA GLY A 187 58.75 0.67 9.70
C GLY A 187 58.72 1.25 8.29
N THR A 188 58.61 0.37 7.30
CA THR A 188 58.61 0.73 5.87
C THR A 188 57.45 1.66 5.49
N ILE A 189 56.27 1.50 6.12
CA ILE A 189 55.08 2.32 5.88
C ILE A 189 55.23 3.73 6.50
N GLY A 190 55.76 3.84 7.72
CA GLY A 190 56.08 5.14 8.32
C GLY A 190 57.08 5.95 7.47
N ARG A 191 58.05 5.27 6.85
CA ARG A 191 59.01 5.86 5.89
C ARG A 191 58.42 6.17 4.51
N LEU A 192 57.38 5.46 4.07
CA LEU A 192 56.69 5.74 2.81
C LEU A 192 55.78 6.97 2.92
N MET A 193 55.25 7.26 4.11
CA MET A 193 54.35 8.42 4.32
C MET A 193 55.06 9.76 4.46
N THR A 194 56.39 9.77 4.46
CA THR A 194 57.15 11.00 4.23
C THR A 194 57.14 11.44 2.76
N ASP A 195 56.62 10.60 1.83
CA ASP A 195 56.39 10.99 0.44
C ASP A 195 55.17 11.94 0.34
N PRO A 196 55.35 13.18 -0.15
CA PRO A 196 54.27 14.15 -0.29
C PRO A 196 53.10 13.67 -1.15
N ALA A 197 53.36 12.90 -2.22
CA ALA A 197 52.32 12.45 -3.15
C ALA A 197 51.40 11.41 -2.52
N LEU A 198 51.97 10.46 -1.76
CA LEU A 198 51.18 9.46 -1.02
C LEU A 198 50.39 10.10 0.13
N TYR A 199 50.98 11.09 0.79
CA TYR A 199 50.33 11.84 1.85
C TYR A 199 49.12 12.64 1.35
N GLU A 200 49.22 13.28 0.19
CA GLU A 200 48.10 13.98 -0.47
C GLU A 200 46.99 13.03 -0.92
N GLU A 201 47.34 11.87 -1.48
CA GLU A 201 46.35 10.86 -1.90
C GLU A 201 45.58 10.31 -0.69
N PHE A 202 46.27 10.06 0.42
CA PHE A 202 45.66 9.62 1.67
C PHE A 202 44.72 10.68 2.27
N GLN A 203 45.09 11.96 2.24
CA GLN A 203 44.18 13.06 2.61
C GLN A 203 42.93 13.12 1.74
N ARG A 204 43.09 12.94 0.43
CA ARG A 204 41.96 12.88 -0.52
C ARG A 204 41.03 11.71 -0.21
N LEU A 205 41.57 10.55 0.13
CA LEU A 205 40.80 9.38 0.56
C LEU A 205 39.99 9.67 1.84
N ILE A 206 40.63 10.20 2.88
CA ILE A 206 39.98 10.58 4.15
C ILE A 206 38.82 11.55 3.91
N THR A 207 39.06 12.59 3.11
CA THR A 207 38.04 13.60 2.79
C THR A 207 36.86 12.99 2.02
N THR A 208 37.15 12.06 1.12
CA THR A 208 36.12 11.33 0.36
C THR A 208 35.28 10.44 1.27
N MET A 209 35.92 9.72 2.21
CA MET A 209 35.20 8.89 3.19
C MET A 209 34.32 9.72 4.11
N GLN A 210 34.78 10.89 4.58
CA GLN A 210 33.96 11.80 5.38
C GLN A 210 32.70 12.25 4.65
N ARG A 211 32.83 12.62 3.37
CA ARG A 211 31.69 13.02 2.54
C ARG A 211 30.73 11.85 2.34
N LEU A 212 31.24 10.67 2.06
CA LEU A 212 30.42 9.47 1.88
C LEU A 212 29.63 9.14 3.16
N MET A 213 30.29 9.16 4.33
CA MET A 213 29.61 8.92 5.60
C MET A 213 28.55 9.98 5.90
N ALA A 214 28.85 11.25 5.64
CA ALA A 214 27.89 12.33 5.83
C ALA A 214 26.66 12.12 4.92
N ASP A 215 26.85 11.71 3.66
CA ASP A 215 25.73 11.41 2.76
C ASP A 215 24.97 10.14 3.21
N MET A 216 25.64 9.09 3.67
CA MET A 216 24.98 7.90 4.22
C MET A 216 24.19 8.19 5.50
N GLN A 217 24.67 9.08 6.36
CA GLN A 217 23.95 9.51 7.56
C GLN A 217 22.71 10.36 7.21
N ALA A 218 22.82 11.23 6.21
CA ALA A 218 21.72 12.05 5.74
C ALA A 218 20.68 11.25 4.93
N ASN A 219 21.12 10.28 4.13
CA ASN A 219 20.32 9.57 3.14
C ASN A 219 20.55 8.04 3.17
N PRO A 220 20.28 7.34 4.29
CA PRO A 220 20.57 5.91 4.41
C PRO A 220 19.87 5.05 3.34
N GLY A 221 18.65 5.43 2.93
CA GLY A 221 17.87 4.69 1.93
C GLY A 221 18.48 4.63 0.52
N LYS A 222 19.24 5.66 0.10
CA LYS A 222 19.89 5.73 -1.22
C LYS A 222 20.93 4.62 -1.39
N TYR A 223 21.74 4.41 -0.36
CA TYR A 223 22.83 3.45 -0.38
C TYR A 223 22.37 2.01 -0.13
N ILE A 224 21.23 1.83 0.52
CA ILE A 224 20.61 0.51 0.71
C ILE A 224 19.99 0.00 -0.60
N GLY A 225 19.55 0.88 -1.50
CA GLY A 225 19.03 0.51 -2.83
C GLY A 225 20.11 0.33 -3.92
N GLU A 226 21.19 1.12 -3.90
CA GLU A 226 22.22 1.10 -4.95
C GLU A 226 23.28 -0.02 -4.82
N LEU A 227 23.39 -0.70 -3.67
CA LEU A 227 24.28 -1.87 -3.50
C LEU A 227 23.93 -3.07 -4.39
N GLN A 228 22.78 -3.01 -5.10
CA GLN A 228 22.35 -4.03 -6.04
C GLN A 228 23.11 -4.05 -7.38
N VAL A 229 23.95 -3.05 -7.68
CA VAL A 229 24.46 -2.84 -9.06
C VAL A 229 25.95 -3.18 -9.23
N PHE A 230 26.63 -3.71 -8.21
CA PHE A 230 28.03 -4.14 -8.33
C PHE A 230 28.27 -5.55 -7.79
#